data_AF-A0A7Y3Q0Y9-F1
#
_entry.id   AF-A0A7Y3Q0Y9-F1
#
_cell.length_a   1.000
_cell.length_b   1.000
_cell.length_c   1.000
_cell.angle_alpha   90.00
_cell.angle_beta   90.00
_cell.angle_gamma   90.00
#
_symmetry.space_group_name_H-M   'P 1'
#
loop_
_entity.id
_entity.type
_entity.pdbx_description
1 polymer ?
#
loop_
_entity_poly.entity_id
_entity_poly.type
_entity_poly.pdbx_seq_one_letter_code
_entity_poly.pdbx_strand_id
1 'polypeptide(L)'
;MSKKFEDAIIDSFDKFDVRNFKINYPDHRIFICGGQIDIREPIPLSFRQRFIEKLATSYPELESEIVLAESFKDYFREHAYRDLLTFEDDIAQLASVVVIFLESPGSLVELGMFCTKPNFYKKLLIVAPREETEREDSFIYLGPLHHIRGKEQSSVAVYPWPSNKALDYPDIHLQDLCISLQGKRNSIPKNPTLNPKNSGHIALLILEIVRLSYPVLLTEIELALASLELDEDKSKVTRLLYLLNKLGYLDTYEYSGYKYYYPIDREKPRVKFGSTKNNIPFDEKKLMMSLKMSYVTELSDDASRKRIAAGEEIQKILKERQK
;
A
#
# COMPACT_ATOMS: atom_id res chain seq x y z
N MET A 1 -7.89 -15.43 -25.20
CA MET A 1 -8.35 -14.11 -24.74
C MET A 1 -9.02 -13.40 -25.90
N SER A 2 -10.00 -12.54 -25.64
CA SER A 2 -10.73 -11.83 -26.70
C SER A 2 -9.90 -10.65 -27.18
N LYS A 3 -9.43 -10.69 -28.42
CA LYS A 3 -8.64 -9.59 -29.00
C LYS A 3 -9.38 -8.23 -28.89
N LYS A 4 -10.71 -8.25 -28.92
CA LYS A 4 -11.55 -7.05 -28.76
C LYS A 4 -11.48 -6.40 -27.37
N PHE A 5 -11.40 -7.19 -26.29
CA PHE A 5 -11.28 -6.61 -24.94
C PHE A 5 -9.88 -6.03 -24.73
N GLU A 6 -8.85 -6.73 -25.22
CA GLU A 6 -7.47 -6.23 -25.24
C GLU A 6 -7.36 -4.91 -26.02
N ASP A 7 -7.93 -4.86 -27.23
CA ASP A 7 -8.00 -3.64 -28.05
C ASP A 7 -8.74 -2.51 -27.29
N ALA A 8 -9.86 -2.82 -26.63
CA ALA A 8 -10.62 -1.85 -25.84
C ALA A 8 -9.84 -1.31 -24.63
N ILE A 9 -9.02 -2.14 -23.98
CA ILE A 9 -8.10 -1.71 -22.91
C ILE A 9 -7.08 -0.74 -23.49
N ILE A 10 -6.41 -1.09 -24.58
CA ILE A 10 -5.41 -0.24 -25.22
C ILE A 10 -6.04 1.11 -25.59
N ASP A 11 -7.15 1.10 -26.32
CA ASP A 11 -7.88 2.29 -26.73
C ASP A 11 -8.34 3.15 -25.54
N SER A 12 -8.65 2.54 -24.41
CA SER A 12 -9.11 3.25 -23.21
C SER A 12 -7.95 3.97 -22.52
N PHE A 13 -6.79 3.32 -22.40
CA PHE A 13 -5.68 3.84 -21.61
C PHE A 13 -4.66 4.67 -22.42
N ASP A 14 -4.42 4.38 -23.70
CA ASP A 14 -3.45 5.09 -24.56
C ASP A 14 -3.74 6.61 -24.69
N LYS A 15 -5.01 6.99 -24.51
CA LYS A 15 -5.45 8.39 -24.57
C LYS A 15 -4.96 9.24 -23.40
N PHE A 16 -4.41 8.64 -22.35
CA PHE A 16 -4.00 9.34 -21.13
C PHE A 16 -2.50 9.54 -21.03
N ASP A 17 -2.11 10.56 -20.27
CA ASP A 17 -0.72 10.85 -19.93
C ASP A 17 -0.55 10.76 -18.41
N VAL A 18 0.33 9.88 -17.96
CA VAL A 18 0.58 9.61 -16.53
C VAL A 18 1.02 10.88 -15.79
N ARG A 19 1.59 11.88 -16.47
CA ARG A 19 1.97 13.16 -15.85
C ARG A 19 0.77 13.96 -15.35
N ASN A 20 -0.41 13.70 -15.89
CA ASN A 20 -1.67 14.32 -15.44
C ASN A 20 -2.26 13.60 -14.23
N PHE A 21 -1.75 12.42 -13.87
CA PHE A 21 -2.35 11.59 -12.86
C PHE A 21 -2.01 12.11 -11.46
N LYS A 22 -3.01 12.13 -10.60
CA LYS A 22 -2.82 12.38 -9.17
C LYS A 22 -3.28 11.17 -8.38
N ILE A 23 -2.48 10.78 -7.40
CA ILE A 23 -2.87 9.74 -6.45
C ILE A 23 -3.97 10.29 -5.53
N ASN A 24 -4.91 9.44 -5.17
CA ASN A 24 -5.93 9.70 -4.17
C ASN A 24 -5.77 8.67 -3.04
N TYR A 25 -5.64 9.15 -1.80
CA TYR A 25 -5.56 8.30 -0.61
C TYR A 25 -6.89 8.39 0.16
N PRO A 26 -7.93 7.63 -0.24
CA PRO A 26 -9.21 7.63 0.48
C PRO A 26 -9.12 6.92 1.84
N ASP A 27 -8.06 6.13 2.04
CA ASP A 27 -7.66 5.51 3.30
C ASP A 27 -6.13 5.58 3.42
N HIS A 28 -5.64 5.47 4.65
CA HIS A 28 -4.22 5.46 4.96
C HIS A 28 -3.79 4.09 5.46
N ARG A 29 -2.50 3.82 5.33
CA ARG A 29 -1.84 2.63 5.87
C ARG A 29 -0.61 3.04 6.67
N ILE A 30 -0.52 2.56 7.89
CA ILE A 30 0.59 2.82 8.81
C ILE A 30 1.38 1.53 8.96
N PHE A 31 2.53 1.46 8.31
CA PHE A 31 3.39 0.29 8.39
C PHE A 31 4.28 0.40 9.64
N ILE A 32 4.19 -0.56 10.55
CA ILE A 32 4.89 -0.51 11.83
C ILE A 32 5.89 -1.66 11.96
N CYS A 33 7.14 -1.29 12.22
CA CYS A 33 8.28 -2.20 12.28
C CYS A 33 8.98 -2.20 13.65
N GLY A 34 9.77 -3.25 13.90
CA GLY A 34 10.57 -3.42 15.12
C GLY A 34 9.83 -4.16 16.25
N GLY A 35 10.58 -4.78 17.16
CA GLY A 35 10.02 -5.38 18.39
C GLY A 35 9.21 -6.65 18.23
N GLN A 36 8.95 -7.33 19.34
CA GLN A 36 8.09 -8.51 19.39
C GLN A 36 6.70 -8.13 19.89
N ILE A 37 5.67 -8.82 19.40
CA ILE A 37 4.30 -8.73 19.92
C ILE A 37 3.91 -10.11 20.38
N ASP A 38 3.53 -10.23 21.65
CA ASP A 38 2.83 -11.41 22.16
C ASP A 38 1.73 -10.98 23.13
N ILE A 39 0.49 -11.08 22.67
CA ILE A 39 -0.70 -10.70 23.45
C ILE A 39 -1.00 -11.68 24.60
N ARG A 40 -0.29 -12.81 24.66
CA ARG A 40 -0.45 -13.80 25.73
C ARG A 40 0.43 -13.47 26.93
N GLU A 41 1.45 -12.64 26.73
CA GLU A 41 2.35 -12.24 27.79
C GLU A 41 1.70 -11.14 28.65
N PRO A 42 1.78 -11.23 29.99
CA PRO A 42 1.16 -10.25 30.89
C PRO A 42 1.86 -8.89 30.87
N ILE A 43 3.11 -8.84 30.40
CA ILE A 43 3.91 -7.63 30.26
C ILE A 43 4.22 -7.47 28.77
N PRO A 44 3.89 -6.31 28.16
CA PRO A 44 4.23 -6.06 26.76
C PRO A 44 5.72 -6.22 26.49
N LEU A 45 6.04 -7.00 25.46
CA LEU A 45 7.41 -7.41 25.15
C LEU A 45 8.26 -6.29 24.53
N SER A 46 7.62 -5.27 23.97
CA SER A 46 8.26 -4.22 23.18
C SER A 46 7.56 -2.87 23.35
N PHE A 47 8.25 -1.80 22.94
CA PHE A 47 7.61 -0.49 22.88
C PHE A 47 6.57 -0.45 21.76
N ARG A 48 6.84 -1.13 20.63
CA ARG A 48 5.84 -1.31 19.56
C ARG A 48 4.53 -1.90 20.10
N GLN A 49 4.59 -2.96 20.91
CA GLN A 49 3.39 -3.59 21.45
C GLN A 49 2.58 -2.62 22.32
N ARG A 50 3.25 -1.90 23.25
CA ARG A 50 2.60 -0.89 24.10
C ARG A 50 1.93 0.21 23.28
N PHE A 51 2.59 0.63 22.19
CA PHE A 51 2.07 1.64 21.29
C PHE A 51 0.81 1.17 20.56
N ILE A 52 0.81 -0.05 20.03
CA ILE A 52 -0.37 -0.62 19.36
C ILE A 52 -1.53 -0.78 20.35
N GLU A 53 -1.27 -1.27 21.56
CA GLU A 53 -2.28 -1.38 22.63
C GLU A 53 -2.85 0.01 23.01
N LYS A 54 -2.01 1.04 23.05
CA LYS A 54 -2.47 2.42 23.26
C LYS A 54 -3.35 2.93 22.12
N LEU A 55 -2.96 2.66 20.87
CA LEU A 55 -3.76 3.04 19.71
C LEU A 55 -5.13 2.34 19.72
N ALA A 56 -5.16 1.04 20.00
CA ALA A 56 -6.41 0.27 20.08
C ALA A 56 -7.40 0.85 21.11
N THR A 57 -6.90 1.32 22.25
CA THR A 57 -7.73 1.85 23.34
C THR A 57 -8.12 3.31 23.16
N SER A 58 -7.23 4.14 22.61
CA SER A 58 -7.37 5.61 22.64
C SER A 58 -7.53 6.25 21.25
N TYR A 59 -7.10 5.56 20.19
CA TYR A 59 -7.10 6.05 18.80
C TYR A 59 -7.51 4.93 17.81
N PRO A 60 -8.71 4.33 17.95
CA PRO A 60 -9.12 3.17 17.16
C PRO A 60 -9.12 3.43 15.65
N GLU A 61 -9.36 4.68 15.21
CA GLU A 61 -9.24 5.05 13.80
C GLU A 61 -7.81 4.86 13.28
N LEU A 62 -6.78 5.30 14.02
CA LEU A 62 -5.38 5.09 13.64
C LEU A 62 -4.96 3.63 13.75
N GLU A 63 -5.47 2.91 14.75
CA GLU A 63 -5.21 1.48 14.90
C GLU A 63 -5.71 0.69 13.68
N SER A 64 -6.89 1.02 13.17
CA SER A 64 -7.45 0.37 11.97
C SER A 64 -6.65 0.60 10.68
N GLU A 65 -5.78 1.61 10.67
CA GLU A 65 -4.88 1.92 9.56
C GLU A 65 -3.56 1.10 9.64
N ILE A 66 -3.29 0.42 10.75
CA ILE A 66 -2.04 -0.31 10.98
C ILE A 66 -1.92 -1.52 10.05
N VAL A 67 -0.71 -1.71 9.55
CA VAL A 67 -0.29 -2.88 8.80
C VAL A 67 0.94 -3.47 9.46
N LEU A 68 0.84 -4.74 9.89
CA LEU A 68 1.93 -5.49 10.51
C LEU A 68 2.54 -6.47 9.51
N ALA A 69 3.87 -6.49 9.38
CA ALA A 69 4.57 -7.42 8.48
C ALA A 69 4.27 -8.89 8.80
N GLU A 70 4.01 -9.20 10.08
CA GLU A 70 3.67 -10.55 10.56
C GLU A 70 2.33 -11.07 10.06
N SER A 71 1.46 -10.18 9.53
CA SER A 71 0.20 -10.59 8.87
C SER A 71 0.43 -11.22 7.49
N PHE A 72 1.64 -11.16 6.94
CA PHE A 72 1.96 -11.62 5.59
C PHE A 72 2.70 -12.98 5.56
N LYS A 73 2.46 -13.90 6.49
CA LYS A 73 3.25 -15.14 6.71
C LYS A 73 3.54 -16.02 5.48
N ASP A 74 2.81 -15.85 4.38
CA ASP A 74 2.92 -16.63 3.15
C ASP A 74 3.56 -15.89 1.96
N TYR A 75 4.18 -14.70 2.14
CA TYR A 75 4.77 -13.93 1.02
C TYR A 75 5.85 -14.66 0.23
N PHE A 76 6.58 -15.60 0.87
CA PHE A 76 7.50 -16.51 0.19
C PHE A 76 6.81 -17.74 -0.42
N ARG A 77 5.73 -18.24 0.20
CA ARG A 77 5.08 -19.51 -0.20
C ARG A 77 4.35 -19.39 -1.53
N GLU A 78 3.83 -18.22 -1.85
CA GLU A 78 3.18 -17.95 -3.14
C GLU A 78 4.17 -17.56 -4.24
N HIS A 79 5.49 -17.62 -3.97
CA HIS A 79 6.57 -17.14 -4.87
C HIS A 79 6.37 -15.71 -5.38
N ALA A 80 5.55 -14.91 -4.67
CA ALA A 80 5.29 -13.53 -5.03
C ALA A 80 6.56 -12.70 -4.85
N TYR A 81 7.23 -12.81 -3.70
CA TYR A 81 8.47 -12.09 -3.41
C TYR A 81 9.67 -13.04 -3.31
N ARG A 82 10.82 -12.59 -3.82
CA ARG A 82 12.09 -13.34 -3.78
C ARG A 82 12.85 -13.14 -2.46
N ASP A 83 12.65 -11.99 -1.83
CA ASP A 83 13.31 -11.57 -0.60
C ASP A 83 12.41 -10.61 0.19
N LEU A 84 12.64 -10.54 1.50
CA LEU A 84 11.88 -9.70 2.43
C LEU A 84 12.16 -8.21 2.22
N LEU A 85 13.36 -7.83 1.78
CA LEU A 85 13.73 -6.43 1.55
C LEU A 85 12.85 -5.80 0.46
N THR A 86 12.61 -6.52 -0.62
CA THR A 86 11.72 -6.07 -1.71
C THR A 86 10.28 -5.94 -1.21
N PHE A 87 9.81 -6.87 -0.38
CA PHE A 87 8.47 -6.80 0.21
C PHE A 87 8.31 -5.60 1.13
N GLU A 88 9.25 -5.40 2.06
CA GLU A 88 9.26 -4.27 2.99
C GLU A 88 9.38 -2.93 2.27
N ASP A 89 10.14 -2.86 1.17
CA ASP A 89 10.17 -1.66 0.35
C ASP A 89 8.83 -1.37 -0.33
N ASP A 90 8.22 -2.36 -0.98
CA ASP A 90 6.96 -2.17 -1.71
C ASP A 90 5.80 -1.79 -0.77
N ILE A 91 5.68 -2.45 0.40
CA ILE A 91 4.67 -2.08 1.41
C ILE A 91 4.95 -0.70 2.00
N ALA A 92 6.21 -0.36 2.26
CA ALA A 92 6.56 0.93 2.82
C ALA A 92 6.37 2.07 1.80
N GLN A 93 6.56 1.81 0.48
CA GLN A 93 6.23 2.75 -0.60
C GLN A 93 4.74 3.08 -0.66
N LEU A 94 3.88 2.07 -0.46
CA LEU A 94 2.43 2.22 -0.41
C LEU A 94 1.94 2.86 0.90
N ALA A 95 2.67 2.64 2.01
CA ALA A 95 2.31 3.17 3.31
C ALA A 95 2.32 4.72 3.33
N SER A 96 1.35 5.25 4.06
CA SER A 96 1.22 6.65 4.39
C SER A 96 2.30 7.09 5.38
N VAL A 97 2.49 6.30 6.44
CA VAL A 97 3.54 6.50 7.45
C VAL A 97 4.24 5.16 7.68
N VAL A 98 5.54 5.21 7.87
CA VAL A 98 6.35 4.05 8.26
C VAL A 98 6.94 4.35 9.64
N VAL A 99 6.53 3.58 10.64
CA VAL A 99 6.98 3.73 12.03
C VAL A 99 8.02 2.65 12.32
N ILE A 100 9.20 3.03 12.78
CA ILE A 100 10.30 2.09 13.05
C ILE A 100 10.71 2.23 14.51
N PHE A 101 10.44 1.20 15.31
CA PHE A 101 10.95 1.11 16.67
C PHE A 101 12.35 0.49 16.66
N LEU A 102 13.36 1.22 17.12
CA LEU A 102 14.76 0.76 17.12
C LEU A 102 15.05 -0.22 18.27
N GLU A 103 14.42 -1.39 18.21
CA GLU A 103 14.44 -2.39 19.28
C GLU A 103 14.74 -3.81 18.82
N SER A 104 15.07 -3.98 17.53
CA SER A 104 15.51 -5.27 16.98
C SER A 104 16.58 -5.11 15.90
N PRO A 105 17.40 -6.14 15.61
CA PRO A 105 18.32 -6.12 14.48
C PRO A 105 17.62 -5.82 13.15
N GLY A 106 16.40 -6.33 12.94
CA GLY A 106 15.58 -6.03 11.75
C GLY A 106 15.27 -4.54 11.60
N SER A 107 14.88 -3.88 12.69
CA SER A 107 14.59 -2.43 12.69
C SER A 107 15.79 -1.55 12.33
N LEU A 108 17.00 -2.02 12.61
CA LEU A 108 18.23 -1.32 12.20
C LEU A 108 18.51 -1.49 10.71
N VAL A 109 18.18 -2.66 10.14
CA VAL A 109 18.25 -2.91 8.69
C VAL A 109 17.22 -2.06 7.96
N GLU A 110 15.99 -2.00 8.45
CA GLU A 110 14.93 -1.15 7.89
C GLU A 110 15.30 0.35 7.97
N LEU A 111 15.83 0.81 9.11
CA LEU A 111 16.36 2.17 9.24
C LEU A 111 17.44 2.45 8.18
N GLY A 112 18.39 1.55 7.99
CA GLY A 112 19.43 1.67 6.96
C GLY A 112 18.87 1.69 5.54
N MET A 113 17.88 0.84 5.26
CA MET A 113 17.23 0.78 3.95
C MET A 113 16.48 2.07 3.63
N PHE A 114 15.74 2.64 4.59
CA PHE A 114 14.91 3.82 4.35
C PHE A 114 15.66 5.15 4.51
N CYS A 115 16.76 5.22 5.28
CA CYS A 115 17.54 6.45 5.44
C CYS A 115 18.20 6.91 4.14
N THR A 116 18.41 6.00 3.18
CA THR A 116 18.96 6.29 1.85
C THR A 116 17.92 6.78 0.84
N LYS A 117 16.63 6.87 1.21
CA LYS A 117 15.51 7.18 0.31
C LYS A 117 14.88 8.55 0.65
N PRO A 118 15.25 9.64 -0.05
CA PRO A 118 14.76 10.98 0.29
C PRO A 118 13.24 11.15 0.27
N ASN A 119 12.53 10.37 -0.56
CA ASN A 119 11.07 10.36 -0.61
C ASN A 119 10.41 9.77 0.66
N PHE A 120 11.16 9.09 1.52
CA PHE A 120 10.66 8.54 2.76
C PHE A 120 10.72 9.52 3.93
N TYR A 121 11.63 10.50 3.91
CA TYR A 121 11.92 11.32 5.10
C TYR A 121 10.66 11.94 5.72
N LYS A 122 9.72 12.44 4.90
CA LYS A 122 8.47 13.02 5.40
C LYS A 122 7.52 12.03 6.05
N LYS A 123 7.54 10.76 5.62
CA LYS A 123 6.65 9.71 6.12
C LYS A 123 7.29 8.75 7.11
N LEU A 124 8.58 8.86 7.41
CA LEU A 124 9.23 8.10 8.48
C LEU A 124 8.87 8.66 9.85
N LEU A 125 8.62 7.78 10.82
CA LEU A 125 8.59 8.09 12.25
C LEU A 125 9.47 7.06 12.97
N ILE A 126 10.68 7.45 13.31
CA ILE A 126 11.66 6.59 13.97
C ILE A 126 11.55 6.82 15.47
N VAL A 127 11.32 5.75 16.22
CA VAL A 127 11.21 5.76 17.67
C VAL A 127 12.50 5.17 18.24
N ALA A 128 13.30 6.03 18.87
CA ALA A 128 14.63 5.69 19.36
C ALA A 128 14.73 5.76 20.90
N PRO A 129 15.49 4.84 21.53
CA PRO A 129 15.76 4.90 22.96
C PRO A 129 16.59 6.11 23.34
N ARG A 130 16.17 6.81 24.39
CA ARG A 130 16.90 7.96 24.94
C ARG A 130 18.30 7.54 25.38
N GLU A 131 18.41 6.39 26.02
CA GLU A 131 19.63 5.87 26.61
C GLU A 131 20.74 5.66 25.54
N GLU A 132 20.35 5.27 24.34
CA GLU A 132 21.26 5.05 23.20
C GLU A 132 21.53 6.31 22.36
N THR A 133 20.79 7.40 22.63
CA THR A 133 20.90 8.67 21.90
C THR A 133 21.48 9.80 22.75
N GLU A 134 21.47 9.70 24.07
CA GLU A 134 21.91 10.73 25.01
C GLU A 134 23.41 11.02 24.95
N ARG A 135 24.23 10.02 24.61
CA ARG A 135 25.69 10.20 24.48
C ARG A 135 26.12 10.86 23.16
N GLU A 136 25.19 10.94 22.20
CA GLU A 136 25.41 11.54 20.88
C GLU A 136 26.64 11.01 20.10
N ASP A 137 27.12 9.81 20.41
CA ASP A 137 28.40 9.27 19.93
C ASP A 137 28.26 7.97 19.12
N SER A 138 27.09 7.33 19.16
CA SER A 138 26.85 6.08 18.44
C SER A 138 26.73 6.28 16.94
N PHE A 139 27.10 5.27 16.14
CA PHE A 139 26.93 5.31 14.69
C PHE A 139 25.46 5.50 14.29
N ILE A 140 24.52 4.92 15.05
CA ILE A 140 23.08 5.07 14.82
C ILE A 140 22.66 6.54 15.01
N TYR A 141 23.16 7.19 16.07
CA TYR A 141 22.88 8.60 16.35
C TYR A 141 23.49 9.53 15.29
N LEU A 142 24.82 9.48 15.15
CA LEU A 142 25.59 10.37 14.28
C LEU A 142 25.34 10.13 12.79
N GLY A 143 24.92 8.92 12.43
CA GLY A 143 24.60 8.52 11.06
C GLY A 143 23.12 8.72 10.72
N PRO A 144 22.32 7.64 10.63
CA PRO A 144 20.98 7.69 10.08
C PRO A 144 20.02 8.61 10.84
N LEU A 145 20.09 8.67 12.18
CA LEU A 145 19.20 9.54 12.95
C LEU A 145 19.49 11.02 12.71
N HIS A 146 20.76 11.44 12.81
CA HIS A 146 21.17 12.81 12.54
C HIS A 146 20.85 13.22 11.09
N HIS A 147 21.14 12.34 10.13
CA HIS A 147 20.87 12.57 8.71
C HIS A 147 19.38 12.81 8.44
N ILE A 148 18.49 11.94 8.95
CA ILE A 148 17.04 12.08 8.73
C ILE A 148 16.50 13.30 9.48
N ARG A 149 16.89 13.51 10.74
CA ARG A 149 16.44 14.65 11.55
C ARG A 149 16.82 15.99 10.92
N GLY A 150 17.98 16.07 10.26
CA GLY A 150 18.42 17.25 9.52
C GLY A 150 17.60 17.53 8.24
N LYS A 151 16.83 16.55 7.74
CA LYS A 151 15.94 16.71 6.58
C LYS A 151 14.48 16.88 6.97
N GLU A 152 14.05 16.17 8.01
CA GLU A 152 12.69 16.20 8.55
C GLU A 152 12.75 15.98 10.07
N GLN A 153 12.68 17.07 10.82
CA GLN A 153 12.82 17.03 12.28
C GLN A 153 11.73 16.18 12.95
N SER A 154 10.52 16.14 12.37
CA SER A 154 9.38 15.37 12.85
C SER A 154 9.54 13.85 12.72
N SER A 155 10.61 13.36 12.08
CA SER A 155 10.78 11.94 11.75
C SER A 155 11.56 11.15 12.80
N VAL A 156 12.06 11.79 13.85
CA VAL A 156 12.78 11.10 14.93
C VAL A 156 12.18 11.51 16.27
N ALA A 157 11.57 10.56 16.96
CA ALA A 157 11.03 10.70 18.29
C ALA A 157 11.88 9.88 19.28
N VAL A 158 12.27 10.50 20.39
CA VAL A 158 13.17 9.90 21.38
C VAL A 158 12.47 9.84 22.72
N TYR A 159 12.41 8.64 23.33
CA TYR A 159 11.73 8.42 24.60
C TYR A 159 12.58 7.59 25.56
N PRO A 160 12.35 7.72 26.89
CA PRO A 160 12.81 6.72 27.84
C PRO A 160 12.27 5.35 27.44
N TRP A 161 13.14 4.35 27.31
CA TRP A 161 12.70 3.07 26.76
C TRP A 161 11.96 2.22 27.81
N PRO A 162 10.80 1.63 27.48
CA PRO A 162 10.08 0.79 28.42
C PRO A 162 10.87 -0.49 28.74
N SER A 163 10.80 -0.92 30.00
CA SER A 163 11.31 -2.22 30.42
C SER A 163 10.37 -3.33 29.98
N ASN A 164 10.92 -4.42 29.44
CA ASN A 164 10.17 -5.65 29.17
C ASN A 164 9.91 -6.51 30.42
N LYS A 165 10.31 -6.03 31.61
CA LYS A 165 10.10 -6.69 32.91
C LYS A 165 9.12 -5.96 33.81
N ALA A 166 8.69 -4.75 33.42
CA ALA A 166 7.79 -3.93 34.23
C ALA A 166 6.53 -3.64 33.43
N LEU A 167 5.35 -3.83 34.01
CA LEU A 167 4.10 -3.49 33.35
C LEU A 167 3.94 -1.97 33.21
N ASP A 168 4.31 -1.23 34.26
CA ASP A 168 4.15 0.22 34.32
C ASP A 168 5.09 0.94 33.33
N TYR A 169 4.53 1.89 32.61
CA TYR A 169 5.24 2.81 31.72
C TYR A 169 4.41 4.10 31.62
N PRO A 170 5.02 5.29 31.82
CA PRO A 170 4.27 6.54 31.82
C PRO A 170 3.49 6.76 30.51
N ASP A 171 2.16 6.83 30.63
CA ASP A 171 1.25 6.93 29.49
C ASP A 171 1.50 8.17 28.62
N ILE A 172 2.06 9.23 29.20
CA ILE A 172 2.37 10.48 28.51
C ILE A 172 3.31 10.28 27.31
N HIS A 173 4.25 9.33 27.37
CA HIS A 173 5.15 9.03 26.26
C HIS A 173 4.42 8.37 25.09
N LEU A 174 3.49 7.47 25.39
CA LEU A 174 2.64 6.83 24.38
C LEU A 174 1.66 7.84 23.75
N GLN A 175 1.05 8.71 24.57
CA GLN A 175 0.17 9.79 24.09
C GLN A 175 0.90 10.73 23.13
N ASP A 176 2.10 11.18 23.48
CA ASP A 176 2.93 12.04 22.63
C ASP A 176 3.28 11.36 21.30
N LEU A 177 3.63 10.08 21.33
CA LEU A 177 3.90 9.30 20.12
C LEU A 177 2.65 9.15 19.24
N CYS A 178 1.47 8.94 19.82
CA CYS A 178 0.20 8.91 19.08
C CYS A 178 -0.08 10.24 18.38
N ILE A 179 0.13 11.37 19.07
CA ILE A 179 -0.04 12.72 18.51
C ILE A 179 0.95 12.94 17.36
N SER A 180 2.21 12.54 17.53
CA SER A 180 3.25 12.63 16.50
C SER A 180 2.88 11.81 15.25
N LEU A 181 2.41 10.57 15.44
CA LEU A 181 1.92 9.71 14.36
C LEU A 181 0.74 10.38 13.63
N GLN A 182 -0.26 10.86 14.37
CA GLN A 182 -1.44 11.50 13.81
C GLN A 182 -1.06 12.76 13.01
N GLY A 183 -0.18 13.60 13.54
CA GLY A 183 0.33 14.80 12.88
C GLY A 183 1.02 14.44 11.57
N LYS A 184 1.90 13.43 11.59
CA LYS A 184 2.61 12.97 10.39
C LYS A 184 1.65 12.41 9.35
N ARG A 185 0.73 11.53 9.74
CA ARG A 185 -0.33 10.98 8.88
C ARG A 185 -1.15 12.08 8.22
N ASN A 186 -1.53 13.12 8.95
CA ASN A 186 -2.32 14.23 8.43
C ASN A 186 -1.54 15.21 7.56
N SER A 187 -0.21 15.23 7.66
CA SER A 187 0.67 16.09 6.85
C SER A 187 0.92 15.56 5.43
N ILE A 188 0.50 14.32 5.14
CA ILE A 188 0.73 13.68 3.84
C ILE A 188 -0.03 14.44 2.75
N PRO A 189 0.60 14.70 1.59
CA PRO A 189 -0.08 15.32 0.47
C PRO A 189 -1.34 14.54 0.09
N LYS A 190 -2.49 15.22 0.06
CA LYS A 190 -3.78 14.58 -0.27
C LYS A 190 -3.83 14.04 -1.69
N ASN A 191 -3.20 14.74 -2.64
CA ASN A 191 -3.24 14.39 -4.06
C ASN A 191 -1.89 14.64 -4.76
N PRO A 192 -0.81 13.90 -4.42
CA PRO A 192 0.47 14.06 -5.10
C PRO A 192 0.36 13.58 -6.55
N THR A 193 1.14 14.18 -7.44
CA THR A 193 1.29 13.66 -8.81
C THR A 193 1.84 12.24 -8.76
N LEU A 194 1.35 11.38 -9.67
CA LEU A 194 1.87 10.03 -9.83
C LEU A 194 3.36 10.08 -10.14
N ASN A 195 4.14 9.24 -9.47
CA ASN A 195 5.58 9.13 -9.70
C ASN A 195 5.83 7.69 -10.17
N PRO A 196 6.19 7.49 -11.45
CA PRO A 196 6.42 6.15 -12.00
C PRO A 196 7.51 5.35 -11.26
N LYS A 197 8.44 6.04 -10.59
CA LYS A 197 9.51 5.40 -9.79
C LYS A 197 9.06 4.96 -8.40
N ASN A 198 7.85 5.33 -7.96
CA ASN A 198 7.29 4.92 -6.68
C ASN A 198 6.40 3.69 -6.88
N SER A 199 6.83 2.52 -6.41
CA SER A 199 6.08 1.27 -6.57
C SER A 199 4.72 1.28 -5.88
N GLY A 200 4.56 2.05 -4.79
CA GLY A 200 3.27 2.29 -4.16
C GLY A 200 2.31 3.09 -5.05
N HIS A 201 2.82 4.08 -5.81
CA HIS A 201 2.00 4.81 -6.78
C HIS A 201 1.58 3.91 -7.95
N ILE A 202 2.49 3.05 -8.43
CA ILE A 202 2.19 2.04 -9.45
C ILE A 202 1.16 1.03 -8.94
N ALA A 203 1.27 0.58 -7.69
CA ALA A 203 0.29 -0.33 -7.09
C ALA A 203 -1.11 0.30 -7.04
N LEU A 204 -1.21 1.58 -6.65
CA LEU A 204 -2.48 2.29 -6.64
C LEU A 204 -3.05 2.49 -8.05
N LEU A 205 -2.20 2.68 -9.06
CA LEU A 205 -2.62 2.71 -10.47
C LEU A 205 -3.11 1.34 -10.94
N ILE A 206 -2.42 0.24 -10.59
CA ILE A 206 -2.87 -1.13 -10.87
C ILE A 206 -4.24 -1.38 -10.25
N LEU A 207 -4.44 -1.00 -8.99
CA LEU A 207 -5.72 -1.13 -8.31
C LEU A 207 -6.82 -0.33 -9.03
N GLU A 208 -6.51 0.86 -9.52
CA GLU A 208 -7.46 1.67 -10.28
C GLU A 208 -7.79 1.07 -11.66
N ILE A 209 -6.80 0.51 -12.37
CA ILE A 209 -7.02 -0.23 -13.62
C ILE A 209 -7.95 -1.42 -13.36
N VAL A 210 -7.71 -2.17 -12.28
CA VAL A 210 -8.59 -3.26 -11.85
C VAL A 210 -9.99 -2.74 -11.56
N ARG A 211 -10.14 -1.63 -10.81
CA ARG A 211 -11.44 -1.05 -10.48
C ARG A 211 -12.24 -0.62 -11.71
N LEU A 212 -11.58 -0.09 -12.73
CA LEU A 212 -12.22 0.37 -13.96
C LEU A 212 -12.53 -0.76 -14.94
N SER A 213 -11.74 -1.84 -14.91
CA SER A 213 -11.76 -2.89 -15.95
C SER A 213 -12.27 -4.25 -15.47
N TYR A 214 -12.62 -4.42 -14.19
CA TYR A 214 -12.99 -5.73 -13.66
C TYR A 214 -14.26 -6.31 -14.32
N PRO A 215 -14.33 -7.65 -14.46
CA PRO A 215 -13.28 -8.63 -14.19
C PRO A 215 -12.13 -8.49 -15.21
N VAL A 216 -10.88 -8.48 -14.76
CA VAL A 216 -9.70 -8.23 -15.63
C VAL A 216 -8.61 -9.29 -15.42
N LEU A 217 -7.86 -9.64 -16.46
CA LEU A 217 -6.75 -10.60 -16.41
C LEU A 217 -5.41 -9.90 -16.17
N LEU A 218 -4.41 -10.63 -15.67
CA LEU A 218 -3.04 -10.11 -15.47
C LEU A 218 -2.48 -9.46 -16.75
N THR A 219 -2.60 -10.16 -17.88
CA THR A 219 -2.12 -9.68 -19.18
C THR A 219 -2.82 -8.40 -19.63
N GLU A 220 -4.07 -8.17 -19.24
CA GLU A 220 -4.82 -6.96 -19.58
C GLU A 220 -4.41 -5.78 -18.69
N ILE A 221 -4.05 -6.05 -17.43
CA ILE A 221 -3.42 -5.05 -16.56
C ILE A 221 -2.06 -4.65 -17.14
N GLU A 222 -1.25 -5.62 -17.59
CA GLU A 222 0.04 -5.36 -18.26
C GLU A 222 -0.15 -4.51 -19.52
N LEU A 223 -1.16 -4.82 -20.36
CA LEU A 223 -1.51 -4.02 -21.54
C LEU A 223 -1.92 -2.59 -21.19
N ALA A 224 -2.73 -2.40 -20.14
CA ALA A 224 -3.13 -1.07 -19.69
C ALA A 224 -1.93 -0.24 -19.23
N LEU A 225 -0.99 -0.83 -18.47
CA LEU A 225 0.24 -0.16 -18.06
C LEU A 225 1.13 0.20 -19.25
N ALA A 226 1.32 -0.73 -20.20
CA ALA A 226 2.08 -0.49 -21.41
C ALA A 226 1.48 0.65 -22.26
N SER A 227 0.15 0.71 -22.35
CA SER A 227 -0.58 1.79 -23.04
C SER A 227 -0.40 3.16 -22.36
N LEU A 228 -0.09 3.16 -21.07
CA LEU A 228 0.26 4.36 -20.30
C LEU A 228 1.76 4.70 -20.36
N GLU A 229 2.51 4.04 -21.25
CA GLU A 229 3.97 4.19 -21.39
C GLU A 229 4.73 3.79 -20.11
N LEU A 230 4.18 2.84 -19.34
CA LEU A 230 4.79 2.25 -18.16
C LEU A 230 5.22 0.80 -18.46
N ASP A 231 6.49 0.63 -18.80
CA ASP A 231 7.10 -0.68 -19.06
C ASP A 231 7.54 -1.33 -17.74
N GLU A 232 6.60 -1.97 -17.07
CA GLU A 232 6.83 -2.68 -15.81
C GLU A 232 6.99 -4.17 -16.03
N ASP A 233 7.98 -4.78 -15.38
CA ASP A 233 8.20 -6.21 -15.51
C ASP A 233 7.04 -7.01 -14.88
N LYS A 234 6.68 -8.13 -15.50
CA LYS A 234 5.60 -9.02 -15.04
C LYS A 234 5.73 -9.44 -13.58
N SER A 235 6.97 -9.62 -13.10
CA SER A 235 7.21 -10.03 -11.71
C SER A 235 6.86 -8.92 -10.74
N LYS A 236 7.14 -7.65 -11.08
CA LYS A 236 6.72 -6.48 -10.30
C LYS A 236 5.20 -6.31 -10.33
N VAL A 237 4.54 -6.42 -11.48
CA VAL A 237 3.07 -6.33 -11.55
C VAL A 237 2.42 -7.41 -10.67
N THR A 238 2.93 -8.65 -10.75
CA THR A 238 2.45 -9.77 -9.92
C THR A 238 2.65 -9.53 -8.42
N ARG A 239 3.83 -9.01 -8.03
CA ARG A 239 4.15 -8.64 -6.63
C ARG A 239 3.23 -7.56 -6.07
N LEU A 240 2.93 -6.53 -6.86
CA LEU A 240 2.05 -5.45 -6.44
C LEU A 240 0.60 -5.92 -6.34
N LEU A 241 0.14 -6.77 -7.27
CA LEU A 241 -1.19 -7.40 -7.16
C LEU A 241 -1.32 -8.29 -5.92
N TYR A 242 -0.28 -9.05 -5.59
CA TYR A 242 -0.23 -9.83 -4.34
C TYR A 242 -0.33 -8.93 -3.11
N LEU A 243 0.47 -7.86 -3.06
CA LEU A 243 0.47 -6.91 -1.94
C LEU A 243 -0.92 -6.27 -1.77
N LEU A 244 -1.53 -5.82 -2.86
CA LEU A 244 -2.88 -5.25 -2.85
C LEU A 244 -3.95 -6.26 -2.39
N ASN A 245 -3.80 -7.54 -2.75
CA ASN A 245 -4.68 -8.59 -2.29
C ASN A 245 -4.55 -8.82 -0.77
N LYS A 246 -3.34 -8.96 -0.25
CA LYS A 246 -3.10 -9.16 1.18
C LYS A 246 -3.53 -7.97 2.03
N LEU A 247 -3.47 -6.76 1.48
CA LEU A 247 -4.00 -5.53 2.10
C LEU A 247 -5.53 -5.38 1.97
N GLY A 248 -6.21 -6.35 1.34
CA GLY A 248 -7.67 -6.35 1.22
C GLY A 248 -8.22 -5.31 0.25
N TYR A 249 -7.42 -4.84 -0.71
CA TYR A 249 -7.89 -3.89 -1.73
C TYR A 249 -8.55 -4.55 -2.94
N LEU A 250 -8.09 -5.75 -3.30
CA LEU A 250 -8.61 -6.52 -4.43
C LEU A 250 -8.61 -8.01 -4.12
N ASP A 251 -9.32 -8.77 -4.93
CA ASP A 251 -9.37 -10.22 -4.82
C ASP A 251 -9.41 -10.87 -6.21
N THR A 252 -9.37 -12.20 -6.24
CA THR A 252 -9.33 -12.97 -7.49
C THR A 252 -10.47 -13.97 -7.57
N TYR A 253 -10.97 -14.21 -8.78
CA TYR A 253 -12.01 -15.19 -9.06
C TYR A 253 -11.56 -16.09 -10.21
N GLU A 254 -11.54 -17.39 -9.95
CA GLU A 254 -11.19 -18.38 -10.98
C GLU A 254 -12.44 -18.86 -11.71
N TYR A 255 -12.42 -18.77 -13.04
CA TYR A 255 -13.49 -19.27 -13.89
C TYR A 255 -12.92 -19.93 -15.14
N SER A 256 -13.17 -21.23 -15.31
CA SER A 256 -12.78 -21.99 -16.51
C SER A 256 -11.29 -21.80 -16.89
N GLY A 257 -10.40 -21.87 -15.89
CA GLY A 257 -8.95 -21.74 -16.06
C GLY A 257 -8.43 -20.30 -16.17
N TYR A 258 -9.30 -19.28 -16.10
CA TYR A 258 -8.90 -17.87 -16.05
C TYR A 258 -8.95 -17.36 -14.62
N LYS A 259 -7.90 -16.63 -14.21
CA LYS A 259 -7.84 -15.92 -12.93
C LYS A 259 -8.14 -14.44 -13.16
N TYR A 260 -9.36 -14.02 -12.84
CA TYR A 260 -9.79 -12.63 -12.94
C TYR A 260 -9.53 -11.89 -11.64
N TYR A 261 -9.05 -10.65 -11.75
CA TYR A 261 -8.90 -9.71 -10.65
C TYR A 261 -10.12 -8.79 -10.58
N TYR A 262 -10.54 -8.45 -9.37
CA TYR A 262 -11.62 -7.50 -9.12
C TYR A 262 -11.37 -6.69 -7.83
N PRO A 263 -11.85 -5.43 -7.75
CA PRO A 263 -11.69 -4.61 -6.56
C PRO A 263 -12.63 -5.09 -5.45
N ILE A 264 -12.19 -4.98 -4.19
CA ILE A 264 -13.07 -5.23 -3.03
C ILE A 264 -14.01 -4.03 -2.81
N ASP A 265 -13.49 -2.80 -2.97
CA ASP A 265 -14.26 -1.56 -2.88
C ASP A 265 -14.26 -0.82 -4.22
N ARG A 266 -15.45 -0.49 -4.72
CA ARG A 266 -15.66 0.15 -6.03
C ARG A 266 -15.85 1.66 -5.95
N GLU A 267 -16.14 2.17 -4.76
CA GLU A 267 -16.54 3.56 -4.53
C GLU A 267 -15.34 4.46 -4.18
N LYS A 268 -14.13 3.89 -4.11
CA LYS A 268 -12.90 4.57 -3.71
C LYS A 268 -11.86 4.60 -4.84
N PRO A 269 -11.95 5.56 -5.78
CA PRO A 269 -10.92 5.78 -6.79
C PRO A 269 -9.55 6.06 -6.16
N ARG A 270 -8.50 5.51 -6.74
CA ARG A 270 -7.11 5.65 -6.26
C ARG A 270 -6.27 6.56 -7.12
N VAL A 271 -6.69 6.81 -8.36
CA VAL A 271 -6.03 7.72 -9.29
C VAL A 271 -7.05 8.64 -9.94
N LYS A 272 -6.72 9.93 -9.96
CA LYS A 272 -7.43 10.94 -10.74
C LYS A 272 -6.68 11.15 -12.04
N PHE A 273 -7.28 10.75 -13.16
CA PHE A 273 -6.65 10.75 -14.48
C PHE A 273 -6.47 12.15 -15.09
N GLY A 274 -7.25 13.14 -14.64
CA GLY A 274 -7.22 14.49 -15.22
C GLY A 274 -7.85 14.52 -16.61
N SER A 275 -7.16 15.11 -17.58
CA SER A 275 -7.60 15.15 -18.98
C SER A 275 -6.74 14.22 -19.85
N THR A 276 -7.34 13.76 -20.95
CA THR A 276 -6.63 13.02 -22.01
C THR A 276 -5.58 13.89 -22.71
N LYS A 277 -4.72 13.26 -23.53
CA LYS A 277 -3.76 13.92 -24.43
C LYS A 277 -4.42 14.99 -25.34
N ASN A 278 -5.73 14.85 -25.61
CA ASN A 278 -6.53 15.78 -26.41
C ASN A 278 -7.38 16.77 -25.57
N ASN A 279 -7.02 16.98 -24.30
CA ASN A 279 -7.72 17.89 -23.37
C ASN A 279 -9.19 17.54 -23.08
N ILE A 280 -9.60 16.29 -23.27
CA ILE A 280 -10.94 15.83 -22.90
C ILE A 280 -10.90 15.39 -21.42
N PRO A 281 -11.76 15.93 -20.54
CA PRO A 281 -11.82 15.51 -19.15
C PRO A 281 -12.12 14.02 -19.00
N PHE A 282 -11.53 13.38 -17.99
CA PHE A 282 -11.82 11.98 -17.65
C PHE A 282 -13.30 11.79 -17.29
N ASP A 283 -13.94 10.84 -17.95
CA ASP A 283 -15.29 10.37 -17.64
C ASP A 283 -15.23 8.88 -17.30
N GLU A 284 -15.30 8.60 -16.00
CA GLU A 284 -15.23 7.25 -15.44
C GLU A 284 -16.35 6.34 -15.99
N LYS A 285 -17.58 6.84 -16.01
CA LYS A 285 -18.74 6.03 -16.44
C LYS A 285 -18.63 5.67 -17.90
N LYS A 286 -18.19 6.61 -18.73
CA LYS A 286 -17.97 6.38 -20.15
C LYS A 286 -16.89 5.33 -20.39
N LEU A 287 -15.77 5.41 -19.68
CA LEU A 287 -14.68 4.42 -19.81
C LEU A 287 -15.14 3.03 -19.35
N MET A 288 -15.77 2.92 -18.18
CA MET A 288 -16.26 1.64 -17.68
C MET A 288 -17.31 1.04 -18.62
N MET A 289 -18.19 1.88 -19.18
CA MET A 289 -19.21 1.44 -20.14
C MET A 289 -18.57 0.95 -21.45
N SER A 290 -17.56 1.64 -21.99
CA SER A 290 -16.88 1.17 -23.21
C SER A 290 -16.17 -0.16 -23.00
N LEU A 291 -15.46 -0.33 -21.87
CA LEU A 291 -14.82 -1.60 -21.53
C LEU A 291 -15.86 -2.71 -21.37
N LYS A 292 -16.97 -2.45 -20.66
CA LYS A 292 -18.04 -3.43 -20.48
C LYS A 292 -18.67 -3.85 -21.81
N MET A 293 -18.98 -2.89 -22.67
CA MET A 293 -19.61 -3.14 -23.97
C MET A 293 -18.73 -3.98 -24.90
N SER A 294 -17.40 -3.90 -24.78
CA SER A 294 -16.47 -4.64 -25.64
C SER A 294 -16.59 -6.18 -25.52
N TYR A 295 -17.19 -6.70 -24.44
CA TYR A 295 -17.36 -8.14 -24.23
C TYR A 295 -18.82 -8.58 -24.02
N VAL A 296 -19.72 -7.73 -23.48
CA VAL A 296 -21.11 -8.17 -23.22
C VAL A 296 -21.96 -8.34 -24.48
N THR A 297 -21.63 -7.66 -25.58
CA THR A 297 -22.37 -7.78 -26.85
C THR A 297 -21.92 -8.95 -27.71
N GLU A 298 -20.82 -9.62 -27.33
CA GLU A 298 -20.12 -10.59 -28.15
C GLU A 298 -20.30 -12.01 -27.60
N LEU A 299 -21.56 -12.45 -27.51
CA LEU A 299 -21.91 -13.75 -26.95
C LEU A 299 -21.41 -14.94 -27.78
N SER A 300 -20.98 -14.73 -29.04
CA SER A 300 -20.35 -15.76 -29.86
C SER A 300 -18.91 -16.06 -29.44
N ASP A 301 -18.21 -15.10 -28.83
CA ASP A 301 -16.83 -15.26 -28.37
C ASP A 301 -16.77 -15.97 -27.01
N ASP A 302 -15.91 -16.98 -26.91
CA ASP A 302 -15.77 -17.81 -25.70
C ASP A 302 -15.17 -17.04 -24.53
N ALA A 303 -14.17 -16.21 -24.80
CA ALA A 303 -13.54 -15.38 -23.76
C ALA A 303 -14.53 -14.34 -23.21
N SER A 304 -15.32 -13.71 -24.07
CA SER A 304 -16.43 -12.83 -23.66
C SER A 304 -17.44 -13.54 -22.77
N ARG A 305 -17.96 -14.71 -23.17
CA ARG A 305 -18.90 -15.48 -22.34
C ARG A 305 -18.32 -15.82 -20.95
N LYS A 306 -17.06 -16.25 -20.90
CA LYS A 306 -16.35 -16.56 -19.65
C LYS A 306 -16.21 -15.33 -18.75
N ARG A 307 -15.89 -14.16 -19.30
CA ARG A 307 -15.80 -12.90 -18.54
C ARG A 307 -17.15 -12.45 -18.01
N ILE A 308 -18.22 -12.59 -18.80
CA ILE A 308 -19.59 -12.29 -18.35
C ILE A 308 -19.93 -13.16 -17.14
N ALA A 309 -19.75 -14.48 -17.26
CA ALA A 309 -20.03 -15.42 -16.17
C ALA A 309 -19.21 -15.12 -14.91
N ALA A 310 -17.90 -14.87 -15.04
CA ALA A 310 -17.06 -14.45 -13.92
C ALA A 310 -17.56 -13.15 -13.28
N GLY A 311 -17.98 -12.17 -14.09
CA GLY A 311 -18.51 -10.90 -13.62
C GLY A 311 -19.82 -11.00 -12.85
N GLU A 312 -20.70 -11.93 -13.22
CA GLU A 312 -21.94 -12.21 -12.50
C GLU A 312 -21.66 -12.80 -11.10
N GLU A 313 -20.73 -13.74 -11.01
CA GLU A 313 -20.34 -14.35 -9.74
C GLU A 313 -19.61 -13.36 -8.83
N ILE A 314 -18.68 -12.57 -9.38
CA ILE A 314 -18.01 -11.48 -8.65
C ILE A 314 -19.05 -10.49 -8.09
N GLN A 315 -20.09 -10.14 -8.86
CA GLN A 315 -21.14 -9.24 -8.36
C GLN A 315 -21.93 -9.83 -7.19
N LYS A 316 -22.15 -11.15 -7.15
CA LYS A 316 -22.78 -11.82 -6.00
C LYS A 316 -21.89 -11.71 -4.76
N ILE A 317 -20.60 -12.03 -4.90
CA ILE A 317 -19.60 -11.92 -3.82
C ILE A 317 -19.57 -10.50 -3.26
N LEU A 318 -19.50 -9.49 -4.12
CA LEU A 318 -19.45 -8.09 -3.69
C LEU A 318 -20.73 -7.65 -2.96
N LYS A 319 -21.91 -8.15 -3.36
CA LYS A 319 -23.18 -7.86 -2.66
C LYS A 319 -23.25 -8.53 -1.29
N GLU A 320 -22.69 -9.71 -1.13
CA GLU A 320 -22.64 -10.42 0.15
C GLU A 320 -21.74 -9.71 1.15
N ARG A 321 -20.60 -9.15 0.71
CA ARG A 321 -19.69 -8.38 1.56
C ARG A 321 -20.25 -7.03 2.03
N GLN A 322 -21.31 -6.53 1.41
CA GLN A 322 -21.98 -5.27 1.79
C GLN A 322 -23.13 -5.46 2.79
N LYS A 323 -23.46 -6.70 3.16
CA LYS A 323 -24.48 -7.03 4.16
C LYS A 323 -23.87 -7.22 5.54
#